data_AF-A0A1F8C3Z8-F1
#
_entry.id   AF-A0A1F8C3Z8-F1
#
_cell.length_a   1.000
_cell.length_b   1.000
_cell.length_c   1.000
_cell.angle_alpha   90.00
_cell.angle_beta   90.00
_cell.angle_gamma   90.00
#
_symmetry.space_group_name_H-M   'P 1'
#
loop_
_entity.id
_entity.type
_entity.pdbx_description
1 polymer ?
#
loop_
_entity_poly.entity_id
_entity_poly.type
_entity_poly.pdbx_seq_one_letter_code
_entity_poly.pdbx_strand_id
1 'polypeptide(L)'
;MSINEIFHKISAKISNVVGTPWAFLAAILIIAVWGLTGPVFGFSDTWQLVINTGTTIVTFLMVFLIQNTQNRDSKAIHLKLDELLKGSRGARNAMVNIEELPDDVLEALQQQFREMHEKHSGDIVNKDGSVRVTHEDKVVVKK
;
A
#
# COMPACT_ATOMS: atom_id res chain seq x y z
N MET A 1 -14.24 16.65 19.57
CA MET A 1 -13.80 15.68 18.54
C MET A 1 -13.33 16.48 17.35
N SER A 2 -12.10 16.29 16.90
CA SER A 2 -11.56 17.04 15.75
C SER A 2 -12.23 16.57 14.45
N ILE A 3 -12.38 17.45 13.46
CA ILE A 3 -12.94 17.12 12.13
C ILE A 3 -12.20 15.94 11.51
N ASN A 4 -10.88 15.87 11.68
CA ASN A 4 -10.06 14.76 11.19
C ASN A 4 -10.44 13.43 11.85
N GLU A 5 -10.68 13.42 13.17
CA GLU A 5 -11.09 12.19 13.89
C GLU A 5 -12.45 11.68 13.43
N ILE A 6 -13.39 12.60 13.18
CA ILE A 6 -14.74 12.26 12.69
C ILE A 6 -14.63 11.68 11.28
N PHE A 7 -13.91 12.37 10.38
CA PHE A 7 -13.68 11.90 9.02
C PHE A 7 -13.01 10.53 9.00
N HIS A 8 -12.00 10.32 9.86
CA HIS A 8 -11.34 9.02 9.97
C HIS A 8 -12.30 7.91 10.41
N LYS A 9 -13.12 8.14 11.45
CA LYS A 9 -14.09 7.14 11.92
C LYS A 9 -15.13 6.80 10.85
N ILE A 10 -15.62 7.82 10.13
CA ILE A 10 -16.58 7.63 9.05
C ILE A 10 -15.94 6.86 7.89
N SER A 11 -14.78 7.29 7.40
CA SER A 11 -14.06 6.63 6.31
C SER A 11 -13.75 5.17 6.61
N ALA A 12 -13.25 4.87 7.81
CA ALA A 12 -12.98 3.50 8.23
C ALA A 12 -14.26 2.65 8.31
N LYS A 13 -15.35 3.20 8.85
CA LYS A 13 -16.62 2.48 8.95
C LYS A 13 -17.22 2.21 7.56
N ILE A 14 -17.20 3.20 6.66
CA ILE A 14 -17.69 3.04 5.29
C ILE A 14 -16.82 2.02 4.54
N SER A 15 -15.50 2.12 4.62
CA SER A 15 -14.59 1.18 3.96
C SER A 15 -14.82 -0.26 4.42
N ASN A 16 -14.98 -0.47 5.74
CA ASN A 16 -15.27 -1.79 6.30
C ASN A 16 -16.62 -2.34 5.82
N VAL A 17 -17.66 -1.52 5.73
CA VAL A 17 -18.98 -1.95 5.27
C VAL A 17 -18.97 -2.26 3.78
N VAL A 18 -18.45 -1.35 2.96
CA VAL A 18 -18.43 -1.45 1.49
C VAL A 18 -17.49 -2.57 1.02
N GLY A 19 -16.44 -2.91 1.78
CA GLY A 19 -15.53 -4.02 1.49
C GLY A 19 -16.08 -5.42 1.76
N THR A 20 -17.30 -5.55 2.33
CA THR A 20 -17.87 -6.88 2.63
C THR A 20 -18.48 -7.56 1.39
N PRO A 21 -18.45 -8.91 1.32
CA PRO A 21 -19.15 -9.65 0.26
C PRO A 21 -20.66 -9.35 0.20
N TRP A 22 -21.28 -9.10 1.36
CA TRP A 22 -22.69 -8.73 1.45
C TRP A 22 -22.99 -7.36 0.83
N ALA A 23 -22.11 -6.36 1.01
CA ALA A 23 -22.25 -5.07 0.36
C ALA A 23 -22.11 -5.19 -1.16
N PHE A 24 -21.21 -6.05 -1.65
CA PHE A 24 -21.09 -6.34 -3.08
C PHE A 24 -22.36 -6.98 -3.66
N LEU A 25 -22.92 -7.98 -2.97
CA LEU A 25 -24.19 -8.60 -3.38
C LEU A 25 -25.35 -7.58 -3.39
N ALA A 26 -25.42 -6.72 -2.37
CA ALA A 26 -26.41 -5.65 -2.32
C ALA A 26 -26.23 -4.66 -3.49
N ALA A 27 -25.00 -4.29 -3.84
CA ALA A 27 -24.73 -3.42 -4.98
C ALA A 27 -25.17 -4.06 -6.32
N ILE A 28 -24.90 -5.35 -6.52
CA ILE A 28 -25.39 -6.09 -7.69
C ILE A 28 -26.93 -6.07 -7.73
N LEU A 29 -27.58 -6.34 -6.60
CA LEU A 29 -29.05 -6.34 -6.53
C LEU A 29 -29.63 -4.96 -6.87
N ILE A 30 -29.02 -3.88 -6.37
CA ILE A 30 -29.42 -2.50 -6.69
C ILE A 30 -29.29 -2.25 -8.19
N ILE A 31 -28.18 -2.64 -8.82
CA ILE A 31 -27.96 -2.48 -10.26
C ILE A 31 -28.97 -3.32 -11.06
N ALA A 32 -29.26 -4.54 -10.61
CA ALA A 32 -30.25 -5.40 -11.26
C ALA A 32 -31.66 -4.81 -11.18
N VAL A 33 -32.10 -4.36 -10.00
CA VAL A 33 -33.39 -3.68 -9.80
C VAL A 33 -33.46 -2.41 -10.64
N TRP A 34 -32.38 -1.62 -10.70
CA TRP A 34 -32.31 -0.45 -11.57
C TRP A 34 -32.48 -0.84 -13.04
N GLY A 35 -31.77 -1.88 -13.50
CA GLY A 35 -31.91 -2.43 -14.85
C GLY A 35 -33.34 -2.83 -15.19
N LEU A 36 -34.05 -3.46 -14.25
CA LEU A 36 -35.46 -3.86 -14.40
C LEU A 36 -36.42 -2.67 -14.50
N THR A 37 -36.06 -1.49 -13.97
CA THR A 37 -36.84 -0.26 -14.20
C THR A 37 -36.64 0.31 -15.60
N GLY A 38 -35.55 -0.05 -16.30
CA GLY A 38 -35.21 0.45 -17.63
C GLY A 38 -36.34 0.31 -18.67
N PRO A 39 -36.96 -0.87 -18.85
CA PRO A 39 -38.08 -1.06 -19.76
C PRO A 39 -39.30 -0.18 -19.46
N VAL A 40 -39.58 0.07 -18.17
CA VAL A 40 -40.70 0.95 -17.74
C VAL A 40 -40.46 2.40 -18.18
N PHE A 41 -39.20 2.84 -18.14
CA PHE A 41 -38.78 4.19 -18.54
C PHE A 41 -38.28 4.27 -19.99
N GLY A 42 -38.47 3.22 -20.79
CA GLY A 42 -38.03 3.16 -22.18
C GLY A 42 -36.52 3.37 -22.38
N PHE A 43 -35.70 3.05 -21.37
CA PHE A 43 -34.26 3.33 -21.33
C PHE A 43 -33.92 4.80 -21.64
N SER A 44 -34.75 5.74 -21.18
CA SER A 44 -34.61 7.18 -21.44
C SER A 44 -33.26 7.76 -21.01
N ASP A 45 -32.90 8.89 -21.62
CA ASP A 45 -31.68 9.63 -21.26
C ASP A 45 -31.65 10.02 -19.78
N THR A 46 -32.79 10.36 -19.18
CA THR A 46 -32.89 10.66 -17.75
C THR A 46 -32.61 9.43 -16.89
N TRP A 47 -33.09 8.26 -17.29
CA TRP A 47 -32.81 7.00 -16.60
C TRP A 47 -31.30 6.65 -16.66
N GLN A 48 -30.65 6.84 -17.80
CA GLN A 48 -29.20 6.63 -17.90
C GLN A 48 -28.40 7.68 -17.12
N LEU A 49 -28.83 8.95 -17.18
CA LEU A 49 -28.18 10.07 -16.51
C LEU A 49 -28.14 9.87 -15.00
N VAL A 50 -29.24 9.44 -14.38
CA VAL A 50 -29.32 9.28 -12.92
C VAL A 50 -28.28 8.28 -12.40
N ILE A 51 -28.17 7.10 -13.02
CA ILE A 51 -27.20 6.10 -12.58
C ILE A 51 -25.76 6.51 -12.87
N ASN A 52 -25.50 7.14 -14.02
CA ASN A 52 -24.17 7.60 -14.39
C ASN A 52 -23.69 8.73 -13.46
N THR A 53 -24.50 9.78 -13.29
CA THR A 53 -24.21 10.91 -12.41
C THR A 53 -24.08 10.46 -10.97
N GLY A 54 -25.00 9.62 -10.48
CA GLY A 54 -24.97 9.10 -9.11
C GLY A 54 -23.70 8.29 -8.84
N THR A 55 -23.40 7.32 -9.71
CA THR A 55 -22.20 6.46 -9.54
C THR A 55 -20.92 7.27 -9.64
N THR A 56 -20.85 8.27 -10.51
CA THR A 56 -19.69 9.15 -10.64
C THR A 56 -19.43 9.94 -9.36
N ILE A 57 -20.47 10.54 -8.77
CA ILE A 57 -20.35 11.27 -7.49
C ILE A 57 -19.89 10.32 -6.37
N VAL A 58 -20.53 9.15 -6.25
CA VAL A 58 -20.16 8.14 -5.24
C VAL A 58 -18.70 7.70 -5.42
N THR A 59 -18.28 7.44 -6.65
CA THR A 59 -16.90 7.05 -6.98
C THR A 59 -15.91 8.15 -6.61
N PHE A 60 -16.22 9.40 -6.95
CA PHE A 60 -15.38 10.55 -6.60
C PHE A 60 -15.21 10.68 -5.08
N LEU A 61 -16.29 10.55 -4.30
CA LEU A 61 -16.22 10.53 -2.84
C LEU A 61 -15.42 9.32 -2.33
N MET A 62 -15.62 8.15 -2.92
CA MET A 62 -14.93 6.91 -2.55
C MET A 62 -13.42 7.04 -2.70
N VAL A 63 -12.92 7.76 -3.71
CA VAL A 63 -11.48 8.05 -3.86
C VAL A 63 -10.91 8.72 -2.61
N PHE A 64 -11.58 9.73 -2.05
CA PHE A 64 -11.13 10.37 -0.80
C PHE A 64 -11.19 9.43 0.41
N LEU A 65 -12.24 8.61 0.51
CA LEU A 65 -12.37 7.64 1.61
C LEU A 65 -11.27 6.57 1.56
N ILE A 66 -10.98 6.06 0.35
CA ILE A 66 -9.92 5.11 0.10
C ILE A 66 -8.57 5.75 0.42
N GLN A 67 -8.27 6.95 -0.11
CA GLN A 67 -7.02 7.66 0.19
C GLN A 67 -6.82 7.88 1.69
N ASN A 68 -7.88 8.28 2.41
CA ASN A 68 -7.79 8.46 3.87
C ASN A 68 -7.44 7.15 4.60
N THR A 69 -8.05 6.04 4.19
CA THR A 69 -7.83 4.73 4.80
C THR A 69 -6.43 4.22 4.45
N GLN A 70 -6.05 4.28 3.17
CA GLN A 70 -4.72 3.90 2.68
C GLN A 70 -3.60 4.73 3.30
N ASN A 71 -3.74 6.06 3.38
CA ASN A 71 -2.72 6.93 3.99
C ASN A 71 -2.46 6.55 5.45
N ARG A 72 -3.48 6.09 6.17
CA ARG A 72 -3.35 5.64 7.56
C ARG A 72 -2.71 4.26 7.65
N ASP A 73 -3.13 3.33 6.79
CA ASP A 73 -2.56 1.98 6.76
C ASP A 73 -1.08 2.00 6.39
N SER A 74 -0.68 2.82 5.41
CA SER A 74 0.72 3.05 5.05
C SER A 74 1.53 3.54 6.26
N LYS A 75 1.06 4.58 6.97
CA LYS A 75 1.73 5.08 8.19
C LYS A 75 1.88 3.99 9.26
N ALA A 76 0.85 3.18 9.46
CA ALA A 76 0.91 2.08 10.43
C ALA A 76 1.91 0.99 10.02
N ILE A 77 2.07 0.74 8.72
CA ILE A 77 3.09 -0.18 8.18
C ILE A 77 4.49 0.38 8.44
N HIS A 78 4.74 1.65 8.12
CA HIS A 78 6.04 2.32 8.39
C HIS A 78 6.45 2.18 9.86
N LEU A 79 5.57 2.59 10.79
CA LEU A 79 5.83 2.49 12.23
C LEU A 79 6.13 1.05 12.70
N LYS A 80 5.45 0.05 12.13
CA LYS A 80 5.72 -1.37 12.45
C LYS A 80 7.09 -1.81 11.93
N LEU A 81 7.48 -1.37 10.73
CA LEU A 81 8.79 -1.65 10.16
C LEU A 81 9.90 -0.97 10.96
N ASP A 82 9.70 0.27 11.39
CA ASP A 82 10.63 1.00 12.23
C ASP A 82 10.90 0.29 13.56
N GLU A 83 9.86 -0.22 14.21
CA GLU A 83 9.99 -0.98 15.46
C GLU A 83 10.75 -2.30 15.22
N LEU A 84 10.49 -3.00 14.11
CA LEU A 84 11.23 -4.21 13.74
C LEU A 84 12.70 -3.93 13.42
N LEU A 85 13.01 -2.84 12.71
CA LEU A 85 14.37 -2.41 12.41
C LEU A 85 15.12 -2.05 13.70
N LYS A 86 14.47 -1.29 14.59
CA LYS A 86 15.05 -0.93 15.89
C LYS A 86 15.31 -2.14 16.79
N GLY A 87 14.45 -3.17 16.73
CA GLY A 87 14.61 -4.42 17.47
C GLY A 87 15.63 -5.41 16.87
N SER A 88 15.99 -5.24 15.60
CA SER A 88 16.91 -6.14 14.88
C SER A 88 18.37 -5.77 15.12
N ARG A 89 19.15 -6.65 15.77
CA ARG A 89 20.59 -6.49 15.96
C ARG A 89 21.32 -6.56 14.61
N GLY A 90 21.57 -5.41 14.01
CA GLY A 90 22.30 -5.27 12.74
C GLY A 90 21.69 -4.29 11.75
N ALA A 91 20.45 -3.85 11.96
CA ALA A 91 19.87 -2.77 11.16
C ALA A 91 20.54 -1.42 11.54
N ARG A 92 20.99 -0.65 10.54
CA ARG A 92 21.46 0.73 10.77
C ARG A 92 20.27 1.55 11.27
N ASN A 93 20.40 2.24 12.41
CA ASN A 93 19.42 3.22 12.88
C ASN A 93 19.07 4.27 11.80
N ALA A 94 19.97 4.51 10.84
CA ALA A 94 19.74 5.39 9.69
C ALA A 94 18.65 4.91 8.72
N MET A 95 18.09 3.70 8.89
CA MET A 95 17.02 3.15 8.06
C MET A 95 15.63 3.36 8.65
N VAL A 96 15.54 3.83 9.90
CA VAL A 96 14.30 4.18 10.58
C VAL A 96 13.79 5.53 10.04
N ASN A 97 12.49 5.63 9.72
CA ASN A 97 11.85 6.81 9.10
C ASN A 97 12.48 7.24 7.77
N ILE A 98 12.97 6.28 6.96
CA ILE A 98 13.61 6.59 5.67
C ILE A 98 12.67 7.35 4.72
N GLU A 99 11.36 7.16 4.84
CA GLU A 99 10.33 7.85 4.05
C GLU A 99 10.17 9.34 4.35
N GLU A 100 10.73 9.83 5.47
CA GLU A 100 10.69 11.24 5.85
C GLU A 100 11.97 11.99 5.41
N LEU A 101 12.96 11.29 4.86
CA LEU A 101 14.22 11.90 4.43
C LEU A 101 14.04 12.71 3.14
N PRO A 102 14.82 13.78 2.95
CA PRO A 102 14.89 14.49 1.67
C PRO A 102 15.31 13.58 0.51
N ASP A 103 14.79 13.84 -0.69
CA ASP A 103 15.06 13.03 -1.89
C ASP A 103 16.56 12.94 -2.22
N ASP A 104 17.32 14.02 -2.04
CA ASP A 104 18.78 14.05 -2.27
C ASP A 104 19.54 13.12 -1.32
N VAL A 105 19.07 13.01 -0.07
CA VAL A 105 19.63 12.09 0.92
C VAL A 105 19.24 10.65 0.59
N LEU A 106 18.01 10.42 0.12
CA LEU A 106 17.52 9.11 -0.29
C LEU A 106 18.29 8.57 -1.50
N GLU A 107 18.55 9.42 -2.50
CA GLU A 107 19.39 9.09 -3.66
C GLU A 107 20.83 8.76 -3.25
N ALA A 108 21.44 9.57 -2.38
CA ALA A 108 22.79 9.30 -1.87
C ALA A 108 22.87 7.97 -1.11
N LEU A 109 21.85 7.64 -0.31
CA LEU A 109 21.78 6.38 0.41
C LEU A 109 21.57 5.20 -0.55
N GLN A 110 20.72 5.34 -1.56
CA GLN A 110 20.53 4.33 -2.61
C GLN A 110 21.83 4.09 -3.40
N GLN A 111 22.59 5.14 -3.71
CA GLN A 111 23.90 5.04 -4.35
C GLN A 111 24.89 4.23 -3.50
N GLN A 112 24.97 4.51 -2.18
CA GLN A 112 25.81 3.74 -1.26
C GLN A 112 25.44 2.25 -1.22
N PHE A 113 24.14 1.92 -1.24
CA PHE A 113 23.70 0.53 -1.30
C PHE A 113 24.09 -0.14 -2.63
N ARG A 114 23.92 0.55 -3.76
CA ARG A 114 24.35 0.03 -5.07
C ARG A 114 25.85 -0.28 -5.08
N GLU A 115 26.68 0.64 -4.60
CA GLU A 115 28.13 0.43 -4.51
C GLU A 115 28.52 -0.72 -3.58
N MET A 116 27.81 -0.88 -2.45
CA MET A 116 28.05 -1.98 -1.51
C MET A 116 27.66 -3.33 -2.13
N HIS A 117 26.53 -3.38 -2.83
CA HIS A 117 26.09 -4.56 -3.57
C HIS A 117 27.00 -4.90 -4.74
N GLU A 118 27.48 -3.91 -5.50
CA GLU A 118 28.44 -4.14 -6.59
C GLU A 118 29.77 -4.68 -6.07
N LYS A 119 30.29 -4.14 -4.95
CA LYS A 119 31.51 -4.65 -4.32
C LYS A 119 31.34 -6.11 -3.84
N HIS A 120 30.22 -6.43 -3.19
CA HIS A 120 29.96 -7.80 -2.72
C HIS A 120 29.62 -8.77 -3.85
N SER A 121 28.95 -8.31 -4.93
CA SER A 121 28.62 -9.14 -6.08
C SER A 121 29.83 -9.35 -7.01
N GLY A 122 30.76 -8.39 -7.06
CA GLY A 122 32.03 -8.50 -7.76
C GLY A 122 33.02 -9.48 -7.11
N ASP A 123 32.93 -9.66 -5.78
CA ASP A 123 33.71 -10.67 -5.06
C ASP A 123 33.17 -12.10 -5.23
N ILE A 124 31.90 -12.22 -5.66
CA ILE A 124 31.25 -13.50 -5.94
C ILE A 124 31.53 -13.97 -7.37
N VAL A 125 31.78 -13.09 -8.34
CA VAL A 125 32.00 -13.48 -9.75
C VAL A 125 33.44 -13.15 -10.18
N ASN A 126 34.26 -14.19 -10.38
CA ASN A 126 35.60 -14.02 -10.95
C ASN A 126 35.53 -13.54 -12.41
N LYS A 127 36.64 -13.01 -12.93
CA LYS A 127 36.79 -12.55 -14.33
C LYS A 127 36.47 -13.61 -15.40
N ASP A 128 36.33 -14.88 -15.02
CA ASP A 128 35.97 -16.01 -15.86
C ASP A 128 34.48 -16.40 -15.78
N GLY A 129 33.67 -15.66 -15.01
CA GLY A 129 32.25 -15.94 -14.80
C GLY A 129 31.95 -17.01 -13.75
N SER A 130 32.94 -17.51 -13.01
CA SER A 130 32.72 -18.49 -11.94
C SER A 130 32.24 -17.83 -10.65
N VAL A 131 31.20 -18.42 -10.03
CA VAL A 131 30.60 -17.98 -8.76
C VAL A 131 31.39 -18.57 -7.58
N ARG A 132 32.01 -17.74 -6.73
CA ARG A 132 32.57 -18.15 -5.44
C ARG A 132 31.44 -18.40 -4.44
N VAL A 133 31.20 -19.68 -4.13
CA VAL A 133 30.43 -20.07 -2.94
C VAL A 133 31.41 -20.15 -1.77
N THR A 134 31.43 -19.14 -0.90
CA THR A 134 32.19 -19.18 0.34
C THR A 134 31.49 -20.11 1.34
N HIS A 135 31.89 -21.38 1.35
CA HIS A 135 31.60 -22.28 2.46
C HIS A 135 32.55 -21.96 3.62
N GLU A 136 32.22 -20.98 4.46
CA GLU A 136 32.93 -20.82 5.73
C GLU A 136 32.07 -20.15 6.81
N ASP A 137 31.16 -20.93 7.38
CA ASP A 137 30.72 -20.76 8.77
C ASP A 137 31.07 -22.05 9.53
N LYS A 138 32.37 -22.25 9.82
CA LYS A 138 32.75 -23.06 10.98
C LYS A 138 32.63 -22.17 12.21
N VAL A 139 31.49 -22.30 12.89
CA VAL A 139 31.31 -21.85 14.27
C VAL A 139 32.41 -22.48 15.12
N VAL A 140 33.42 -21.67 15.48
CA VAL A 140 34.40 -22.04 16.50
C VAL A 140 33.72 -21.92 17.85
N VAL A 141 33.14 -23.01 18.34
CA VAL A 141 32.77 -23.16 19.75
C VAL A 141 34.06 -23.33 20.54
N LYS A 142 34.49 -22.28 21.26
CA LYS A 142 35.52 -22.42 22.30
C LYS A 142 34.90 -23.16 23.51
N LYS A 143 35.51 -24.28 23.89
CA LYS A 143 35.35 -24.92 25.21
C LYS A 143 36.12 -24.15 26.28
#